data_AF-A0A9D6WNP4-F1
#
_entry.id   AF-A0A9D6WNP4-F1
#
_cell.length_a   1.000
_cell.length_b   1.000
_cell.length_c   1.000
_cell.angle_alpha   90.00
_cell.angle_beta   90.00
_cell.angle_gamma   90.00
#
_symmetry.space_group_name_H-M   'P 1'
#
loop_
_entity.id
_entity.type
_entity.pdbx_description
1 polymer ?
#
loop_
_entity_poly.entity_id
_entity_poly.type
_entity_poly.pdbx_seq_one_letter_code
_entity_poly.pdbx_strand_id
1 'polypeptide(L)'
;MLHSAVFVPPLGYARPSVTTIFDLTFERFPETMTRVGRMWWKFFGRRGIARATRIITLSESTRRDVQTFLNVPAEKIRVIYPYARALFTPQFNAIATRARYHLPVRYLLFVGTLEPRKNIELLIRVFARARQIANVQHRLVLVGQRGWFAQNIFRVIQELELNAQVIVLGYVPDADLPAIYAGADLFVYLSRYEGFGLPVLEAMACGAPVLVSNTAALPEVVGDAGVCVALNEPNVIADEIAQLLGDPARRAALCERGLKRAQTFSLDRAIQQTLQVYNDAA
;
A
#
# COMPACT_ATOMS: atom_id res chain seq x y z
N MET A 1 -17.99 19.16 17.90
CA MET A 1 -17.85 18.40 16.66
C MET A 1 -17.12 17.09 16.96
N LEU A 2 -17.50 15.98 16.34
CA LEU A 2 -16.85 14.66 16.49
C LEU A 2 -16.08 14.33 15.21
N HIS A 3 -14.82 13.92 15.30
CA HIS A 3 -14.12 13.29 14.17
C HIS A 3 -13.94 11.81 14.46
N SER A 4 -14.51 10.96 13.61
CA SER A 4 -14.31 9.52 13.64
C SER A 4 -13.31 9.08 12.57
N ALA A 5 -12.13 8.63 13.00
CA ALA A 5 -11.05 8.23 12.09
C ALA A 5 -11.17 6.78 11.62
N VAL A 6 -11.84 5.89 12.35
CA VAL A 6 -11.88 4.45 12.03
C VAL A 6 -13.28 3.86 12.21
N PHE A 7 -14.08 4.47 13.08
CA PHE A 7 -15.45 4.05 13.34
C PHE A 7 -16.43 4.89 12.55
N VAL A 8 -17.63 4.38 12.38
CA VAL A 8 -18.74 5.16 11.85
C VAL A 8 -19.35 5.94 13.01
N PRO A 9 -19.70 7.23 12.87
CA PRO A 9 -20.29 8.00 13.96
C PRO A 9 -21.54 7.28 14.50
N PRO A 10 -21.80 7.32 15.83
CA PRO A 10 -22.97 6.67 16.42
C PRO A 10 -24.25 7.14 15.70
N LEU A 11 -25.15 6.22 15.34
CA LEU A 11 -26.33 6.54 14.52
C LEU A 11 -27.25 7.62 15.13
N GLY A 12 -27.20 7.80 16.46
CA GLY A 12 -27.94 8.84 17.20
C GLY A 12 -27.16 10.13 17.48
N TYR A 13 -25.94 10.29 16.98
CA TYR A 13 -25.17 11.51 17.17
C TYR A 13 -25.72 12.63 16.26
N ALA A 14 -26.28 13.68 16.88
CA ALA A 14 -27.01 14.75 16.17
C ALA A 14 -26.19 16.04 15.94
N ARG A 15 -24.93 16.08 16.38
CA ARG A 15 -24.04 17.24 16.21
C ARG A 15 -23.15 17.08 14.97
N PRO A 16 -22.51 18.15 14.49
CA PRO A 16 -21.63 18.04 13.34
C PRO A 16 -20.50 17.01 13.53
N SER A 17 -20.28 16.24 12.48
CA SER A 17 -19.31 15.14 12.48
C SER A 17 -18.49 15.07 11.19
N VAL A 18 -17.22 14.71 11.36
CA VAL A 18 -16.30 14.38 10.28
C VAL A 18 -15.98 12.90 10.36
N THR A 19 -15.92 12.22 9.23
CA THR A 19 -15.51 10.80 9.17
C THR A 19 -14.38 10.64 8.18
N THR A 20 -13.25 10.06 8.61
CA THR A 20 -12.20 9.63 7.68
C THR A 20 -12.48 8.21 7.21
N ILE A 21 -12.47 8.01 5.89
CA ILE A 21 -12.64 6.72 5.26
C ILE A 21 -11.30 6.32 4.67
N PHE A 22 -10.71 5.30 5.28
CA PHE A 22 -9.42 4.76 4.86
C PHE A 22 -9.56 4.03 3.52
N ASP A 23 -10.57 3.16 3.42
CA ASP A 23 -10.91 2.45 2.20
C ASP A 23 -12.35 1.90 2.26
N LEU A 24 -12.81 1.29 1.16
CA LEU A 24 -14.10 0.60 1.08
C LEU A 24 -13.91 -0.89 0.76
N THR A 25 -12.95 -1.54 1.42
CA THR A 25 -12.68 -2.97 1.21
C THR A 25 -13.92 -3.84 1.45
N PHE A 26 -14.80 -3.46 2.37
CA PHE A 26 -16.08 -4.15 2.61
C PHE A 26 -17.04 -4.15 1.40
N GLU A 27 -16.97 -3.14 0.52
CA GLU A 27 -17.76 -3.07 -0.71
C GLU A 27 -17.03 -3.72 -1.89
N ARG A 28 -15.71 -3.49 -2.00
CA ARG A 28 -14.90 -3.96 -3.14
C ARG A 28 -14.50 -5.44 -3.04
N PHE A 29 -14.28 -5.96 -1.83
CA PHE A 29 -13.82 -7.33 -1.55
C PHE A 29 -14.60 -7.98 -0.40
N PRO A 30 -15.95 -8.03 -0.48
CA PRO A 30 -16.80 -8.57 0.60
C PRO A 30 -16.45 -10.02 0.97
N GLU A 31 -15.94 -10.82 0.03
CA GLU A 31 -15.48 -12.19 0.21
C GLU A 31 -14.31 -12.31 1.20
N THR A 32 -13.53 -11.25 1.36
CA THR A 32 -12.41 -11.21 2.31
C THR A 32 -12.83 -10.87 3.74
N MET A 33 -14.10 -10.53 3.96
CA MET A 33 -14.64 -10.09 5.25
C MET A 33 -15.40 -11.20 5.98
N THR A 34 -15.50 -11.09 7.31
CA THR A 34 -16.37 -11.98 8.10
C THR A 34 -17.85 -11.69 7.84
N ARG A 35 -18.72 -12.69 8.01
CA ARG A 35 -20.19 -12.50 7.86
C ARG A 35 -20.72 -11.40 8.79
N VAL A 36 -20.23 -11.37 10.03
CA VAL A 36 -20.59 -10.35 11.02
C VAL A 36 -20.12 -8.97 10.57
N GLY A 37 -18.88 -8.84 10.11
CA GLY A 37 -18.35 -7.59 9.58
C GLY A 37 -19.15 -7.06 8.38
N ARG A 38 -19.53 -7.93 7.44
CA ARG A 38 -20.39 -7.55 6.30
C ARG A 38 -21.77 -7.06 6.73
N MET A 39 -22.41 -7.75 7.68
CA MET A 39 -23.71 -7.33 8.22
C MET A 39 -23.57 -5.99 8.93
N TRP A 40 -22.58 -5.83 9.80
CA TRP A 40 -22.32 -4.57 10.48
C TRP A 40 -22.10 -3.42 9.49
N TRP A 41 -21.29 -3.64 8.46
CA TRP A 41 -21.05 -2.66 7.40
C TRP A 41 -22.34 -2.26 6.66
N LYS A 42 -23.15 -3.25 6.25
CA LYS A 42 -24.42 -3.03 5.54
C LYS A 42 -25.43 -2.25 6.37
N PHE A 43 -25.52 -2.53 7.67
CA PHE A 43 -26.52 -1.91 8.53
C PHE A 43 -26.08 -0.58 9.15
N PHE A 44 -24.84 -0.52 9.63
CA PHE A 44 -24.31 0.63 10.38
C PHE A 44 -23.33 1.45 9.55
N GLY A 45 -22.36 0.77 8.91
CA GLY A 45 -21.26 1.41 8.19
C GLY A 45 -21.72 2.42 7.14
N ARG A 46 -22.49 1.94 6.14
CA ARG A 46 -23.01 2.78 5.06
C ARG A 46 -23.81 3.97 5.57
N ARG A 47 -24.69 3.73 6.55
CA ARG A 47 -25.60 4.75 7.08
C ARG A 47 -24.88 5.85 7.84
N GLY A 48 -23.97 5.51 8.74
CA GLY A 48 -23.32 6.57 9.52
C GLY A 48 -22.27 7.33 8.70
N ILE A 49 -21.65 6.73 7.67
CA ILE A 49 -20.85 7.48 6.70
C ILE A 49 -21.72 8.51 5.97
N ALA A 50 -22.86 8.09 5.42
CA ALA A 50 -23.75 9.00 4.68
C ALA A 50 -24.33 10.15 5.55
N ARG A 51 -24.40 9.95 6.87
CA ARG A 51 -24.87 10.95 7.85
C ARG A 51 -23.79 11.95 8.28
N ALA A 52 -22.51 11.70 7.99
CA ALA A 52 -21.45 12.62 8.34
C ALA A 52 -21.65 13.99 7.66
N THR A 53 -21.31 15.06 8.39
CA THR A 53 -21.37 16.44 7.88
C THR A 53 -20.32 16.65 6.79
N ARG A 54 -19.11 16.11 7.01
CA ARG A 54 -18.01 16.04 6.06
C ARG A 54 -17.33 14.67 6.12
N ILE A 55 -16.73 14.28 5.01
CA ILE A 55 -15.99 13.03 4.86
C ILE A 55 -14.60 13.36 4.36
N ILE A 56 -13.59 12.75 4.97
CA ILE A 56 -12.22 12.77 4.49
C ILE A 56 -11.94 11.41 3.83
N THR A 57 -11.43 11.40 2.61
CA THR A 57 -10.90 10.17 1.98
C THR A 57 -9.40 10.30 1.74
N LEU A 58 -8.70 9.16 1.73
CA LEU A 58 -7.24 9.14 1.58
C LEU A 58 -6.78 9.20 0.12
N SER A 59 -7.69 9.04 -0.84
CA SER A 59 -7.42 9.14 -2.27
C SER A 59 -8.66 9.56 -3.06
N GLU A 60 -8.45 10.00 -4.30
CA GLU A 60 -9.51 10.19 -5.29
C GLU A 60 -10.12 8.85 -5.72
N SER A 61 -9.35 7.74 -5.68
CA SER A 61 -9.92 6.41 -5.82
C SER A 61 -10.98 6.11 -4.75
N THR A 62 -10.67 6.33 -3.46
CA THR A 62 -11.62 6.11 -2.37
C THR A 62 -12.76 7.11 -2.41
N ARG A 63 -12.52 8.36 -2.82
CA ARG A 63 -13.59 9.35 -3.06
C ARG A 63 -14.62 8.81 -4.05
N ARG A 64 -14.17 8.33 -5.20
CA ARG A 64 -15.04 7.76 -6.24
C ARG A 64 -15.84 6.58 -5.71
N ASP A 65 -15.19 5.68 -4.97
CA ASP A 65 -15.88 4.55 -4.33
C ASP A 65 -16.98 5.02 -3.36
N VAL A 66 -16.71 6.04 -2.54
CA VAL A 66 -17.70 6.60 -1.60
C VAL A 66 -18.88 7.20 -2.35
N GLN A 67 -18.66 7.91 -3.45
CA GLN A 67 -19.74 8.44 -4.28
C GLN A 67 -20.56 7.32 -4.93
N THR A 68 -19.89 6.33 -5.54
CA THR A 68 -20.54 5.24 -6.27
C THR A 68 -21.30 4.28 -5.36
N PHE A 69 -20.70 3.84 -4.25
CA PHE A 69 -21.32 2.82 -3.40
C PHE A 69 -22.24 3.43 -2.34
N LEU A 70 -21.97 4.63 -1.86
CA LEU A 70 -22.70 5.23 -0.74
C LEU A 70 -23.60 6.40 -1.16
N ASN A 71 -23.59 6.81 -2.44
CA ASN A 71 -24.36 7.94 -2.98
C ASN A 71 -24.14 9.24 -2.20
N VAL A 72 -22.92 9.44 -1.71
CA VAL A 72 -22.54 10.65 -0.98
C VAL A 72 -22.20 11.77 -1.99
N PRO A 73 -22.76 12.97 -1.82
CA PRO A 73 -22.46 14.11 -2.69
C PRO A 73 -20.98 14.54 -2.64
N ALA A 74 -20.45 15.00 -3.79
CA ALA A 74 -19.04 15.33 -3.96
C ALA A 74 -18.56 16.45 -3.02
N GLU A 75 -19.43 17.41 -2.72
CA GLU A 75 -19.21 18.56 -1.86
C GLU A 75 -19.04 18.20 -0.38
N LYS A 76 -19.51 17.01 0.04
CA LYS A 76 -19.28 16.51 1.39
C LYS A 76 -17.90 15.88 1.55
N ILE A 77 -17.23 15.53 0.45
CA ILE A 77 -16.02 14.70 0.47
C ILE A 77 -14.80 15.57 0.15
N ARG A 78 -13.81 15.52 1.04
CA ARG A 78 -12.49 16.11 0.84
C ARG A 78 -11.44 15.01 0.77
N VAL A 79 -10.65 14.99 -0.30
CA VAL A 79 -9.46 14.14 -0.35
C VAL A 79 -8.35 14.80 0.43
N ILE A 80 -7.78 14.10 1.39
CA ILE A 80 -6.59 14.52 2.13
C ILE A 80 -5.61 13.35 2.08
N TYR A 81 -4.53 13.54 1.33
CA TYR A 81 -3.54 12.49 1.17
C TYR A 81 -2.74 12.27 2.47
N PRO A 82 -2.50 11.00 2.84
CA PRO A 82 -1.48 10.65 3.83
C PRO A 82 -0.08 11.11 3.42
N TYR A 83 0.83 11.08 4.38
CA TYR A 83 2.25 11.41 4.23
C TYR A 83 3.11 10.29 4.84
N ALA A 84 4.32 10.11 4.32
CA ALA A 84 5.31 9.26 4.97
C ALA A 84 5.83 9.94 6.25
N ARG A 85 6.02 9.17 7.33
CA ARG A 85 6.63 9.69 8.56
C ARG A 85 8.07 10.12 8.30
N ALA A 86 8.55 11.11 9.06
CA ALA A 86 9.89 11.69 8.90
C ALA A 86 11.06 10.68 9.01
N LEU A 87 10.84 9.52 9.64
CA LEU A 87 11.85 8.46 9.73
C LEU A 87 12.08 7.72 8.39
N PHE A 88 11.13 7.77 7.46
CA PHE A 88 11.25 7.18 6.13
C PHE A 88 11.98 8.14 5.21
N THR A 89 13.30 8.01 5.20
CA THR A 89 14.25 8.78 4.41
C THR A 89 15.33 7.83 3.89
N PRO A 90 16.03 8.13 2.79
CA PRO A 90 17.14 7.30 2.34
C PRO A 90 18.16 7.07 3.45
N GLN A 91 18.66 5.84 3.56
CA GLN A 91 19.65 5.43 4.54
C GLN A 91 20.91 4.96 3.82
N PHE A 92 22.05 5.58 4.13
CA PHE A 92 23.33 5.27 3.47
C PHE A 92 24.13 4.16 4.17
N ASN A 93 23.86 3.90 5.45
CA ASN A 93 24.52 2.84 6.22
C ASN A 93 23.50 1.93 6.92
N ALA A 94 23.15 0.84 6.24
CA ALA A 94 22.21 -0.16 6.73
C ALA A 94 22.91 -1.42 7.29
N ILE A 95 24.22 -1.38 7.58
CA ILE A 95 25.01 -2.59 7.94
C ILE A 95 24.40 -3.33 9.12
N ALA A 96 24.04 -2.61 10.19
CA ALA A 96 23.46 -3.20 11.40
C ALA A 96 22.10 -3.88 11.12
N THR A 97 21.21 -3.20 10.38
CA THR A 97 19.90 -3.74 10.00
C THR A 97 20.04 -4.94 9.08
N ARG A 98 20.95 -4.89 8.09
CA ARG A 98 21.22 -6.02 7.19
C ARG A 98 21.71 -7.25 7.96
N ALA A 99 22.62 -7.06 8.92
CA ALA A 99 23.11 -8.13 9.77
C ALA A 99 21.99 -8.71 10.65
N ARG A 100 21.20 -7.85 11.30
CA ARG A 100 20.09 -8.24 12.19
C ARG A 100 19.05 -9.11 11.49
N TYR A 101 18.69 -8.77 10.25
CA TYR A 101 17.64 -9.45 9.49
C TYR A 101 18.18 -10.42 8.44
N HIS A 102 19.49 -10.66 8.41
CA HIS A 102 20.17 -11.49 7.41
C HIS A 102 19.76 -11.12 5.97
N LEU A 103 19.70 -9.82 5.69
CA LEU A 103 19.23 -9.33 4.40
C LEU A 103 20.24 -9.71 3.30
N PRO A 104 19.75 -10.23 2.16
CA PRO A 104 20.58 -10.58 1.03
C PRO A 104 21.23 -9.34 0.41
N VAL A 105 22.28 -9.55 -0.40
CA VAL A 105 22.98 -8.45 -1.08
C VAL A 105 22.05 -7.69 -2.03
N ARG A 106 21.24 -8.44 -2.78
CA ARG A 106 20.30 -7.95 -3.78
C ARG A 106 18.91 -8.54 -3.54
N TYR A 107 17.89 -7.70 -3.46
CA TYR A 107 16.53 -8.19 -3.22
C TYR A 107 15.43 -7.29 -3.74
N LEU A 108 14.32 -7.97 -4.06
CA LEU A 108 13.01 -7.35 -4.17
C LEU A 108 12.37 -7.32 -2.78
N LEU A 109 11.57 -6.29 -2.53
CA LEU A 109 10.92 -6.08 -1.24
C LEU A 109 9.40 -5.98 -1.42
N PHE A 110 8.69 -6.61 -0.50
CA PHE A 110 7.29 -6.35 -0.21
C PHE A 110 7.16 -6.06 1.30
N VAL A 111 6.36 -5.05 1.65
CA VAL A 111 6.05 -4.69 3.04
C VAL A 111 4.54 -4.55 3.19
N GLY A 112 3.96 -5.31 4.10
CA GLY A 112 2.54 -5.26 4.44
C GLY A 112 2.04 -6.56 5.06
N THR A 113 0.85 -6.53 5.66
CA THR A 113 0.21 -7.75 6.18
C THR A 113 0.11 -8.81 5.09
N LEU A 114 0.51 -10.04 5.43
CA LEU A 114 0.48 -11.16 4.49
C LEU A 114 -0.96 -11.68 4.35
N GLU A 115 -1.75 -11.04 3.49
CA GLU A 115 -3.17 -11.33 3.26
C GLU A 115 -3.51 -11.41 1.75
N PRO A 116 -4.60 -12.11 1.36
CA PRO A 116 -4.95 -12.34 -0.05
C PRO A 116 -5.08 -11.08 -0.90
N ARG A 117 -5.58 -9.99 -0.31
CA ARG A 117 -5.78 -8.72 -1.03
C ARG A 117 -4.48 -8.17 -1.59
N LYS A 118 -3.36 -8.37 -0.90
CA LYS A 118 -2.02 -7.92 -1.32
C LYS A 118 -1.46 -8.75 -2.49
N ASN A 119 -2.14 -9.83 -2.87
CA ASN A 119 -1.84 -10.66 -4.03
C ASN A 119 -0.41 -11.24 -4.02
N ILE A 120 0.09 -11.60 -2.83
CA ILE A 120 1.47 -12.04 -2.62
C ILE A 120 1.74 -13.37 -3.37
N GLU A 121 0.73 -14.21 -3.54
CA GLU A 121 0.83 -15.41 -4.37
C GLU A 121 1.21 -15.08 -5.82
N LEU A 122 0.61 -14.03 -6.40
CA LEU A 122 0.99 -13.56 -7.74
C LEU A 122 2.41 -13.04 -7.73
N LEU A 123 2.78 -12.23 -6.73
CA LEU A 123 4.15 -11.70 -6.59
C LEU A 123 5.20 -12.82 -6.59
N ILE A 124 4.97 -13.89 -5.82
CA ILE A 124 5.90 -15.03 -5.77
C ILE A 124 5.98 -15.72 -7.14
N ARG A 125 4.86 -15.93 -7.83
CA ARG A 125 4.82 -16.57 -9.15
C ARG A 125 5.56 -15.75 -10.21
N VAL A 126 5.32 -14.45 -10.27
CA VAL A 126 6.00 -13.56 -11.24
C VAL A 126 7.49 -13.38 -10.90
N PHE A 127 7.85 -13.39 -9.62
CA PHE A 127 9.25 -13.42 -9.18
C PHE A 127 9.95 -14.71 -9.64
N ALA A 128 9.32 -15.87 -9.47
CA ALA A 128 9.84 -17.15 -9.95
C ALA A 128 10.15 -17.10 -11.45
N ARG A 129 9.21 -16.54 -12.21
CA ARG A 129 9.34 -16.38 -13.66
C ARG A 129 10.43 -15.38 -14.05
N ALA A 130 10.47 -14.21 -13.42
CA ALA A 130 11.48 -13.18 -13.66
C ALA A 130 12.91 -13.73 -13.46
N ARG A 131 13.11 -14.60 -12.46
CA ARG A 131 14.40 -15.26 -12.23
C ARG A 131 14.83 -16.15 -13.38
N GLN A 132 13.90 -16.83 -14.04
CA GLN A 132 14.18 -17.68 -15.20
C GLN A 132 14.56 -16.86 -16.45
N ILE A 133 13.98 -15.65 -16.60
CA ILE A 133 14.20 -14.80 -17.78
C ILE A 133 15.63 -14.24 -17.83
N ALA A 134 16.13 -13.72 -16.72
CA ALA A 134 17.38 -12.94 -16.70
C ALA A 134 18.46 -13.48 -15.75
N ASN A 135 18.40 -14.76 -15.35
CA ASN A 135 19.28 -15.39 -14.35
C ASN A 135 19.48 -14.50 -13.10
N VAL A 136 18.38 -13.94 -12.62
CA VAL A 136 18.36 -12.93 -11.58
C VAL A 136 18.78 -13.56 -10.25
N GLN A 137 19.89 -13.08 -9.67
CA GLN A 137 20.43 -13.54 -8.38
C GLN A 137 19.73 -12.93 -7.16
N HIS A 138 18.69 -12.13 -7.38
CA HIS A 138 17.96 -11.45 -6.31
C HIS A 138 17.11 -12.44 -5.53
N ARG A 139 16.95 -12.16 -4.23
CA ARG A 139 15.95 -12.82 -3.39
C ARG A 139 14.70 -11.95 -3.27
N LEU A 140 13.59 -12.53 -2.85
CA LEU A 140 12.37 -11.82 -2.50
C LEU A 140 12.26 -11.76 -0.97
N VAL A 141 12.23 -10.56 -0.41
CA VAL A 141 12.03 -10.33 1.03
C VAL A 141 10.59 -9.90 1.27
N LEU A 142 9.87 -10.67 2.07
CA LEU A 142 8.49 -10.40 2.48
C LEU A 142 8.49 -9.96 3.94
N VAL A 143 8.09 -8.71 4.18
CA VAL A 143 7.99 -8.12 5.52
C VAL A 143 6.52 -7.91 5.88
N GLY A 144 6.13 -8.35 7.06
CA GLY A 144 4.80 -8.16 7.61
C GLY A 144 4.30 -9.34 8.42
N GLN A 145 3.34 -9.08 9.30
CA GLN A 145 2.69 -10.13 10.08
C GLN A 145 1.86 -11.06 9.18
N ARG A 146 1.73 -12.32 9.61
CA ARG A 146 0.86 -13.29 8.96
C ARG A 146 -0.60 -12.87 9.15
N GLY A 147 -1.25 -12.50 8.05
CA GLY A 147 -2.69 -12.27 8.02
C GLY A 147 -3.47 -13.56 7.86
N TRP A 148 -4.76 -13.42 7.55
CA TRP A 148 -5.62 -14.55 7.22
C TRP A 148 -5.18 -15.19 5.89
N PHE A 149 -5.38 -16.51 5.74
CA PHE A 149 -4.99 -17.31 4.58
C PHE A 149 -3.50 -17.22 4.18
N ALA A 150 -2.62 -16.79 5.08
CA ALA A 150 -1.18 -16.75 4.81
C ALA A 150 -0.59 -18.13 4.49
N GLN A 151 -1.28 -19.24 4.79
CA GLN A 151 -0.84 -20.60 4.45
C GLN A 151 -0.64 -20.79 2.93
N ASN A 152 -1.46 -20.15 2.10
CA ASN A 152 -1.32 -20.25 0.65
C ASN A 152 0.02 -19.68 0.15
N ILE A 153 0.52 -18.62 0.80
CA ILE A 153 1.81 -18.01 0.45
C ILE A 153 2.93 -19.03 0.63
N PHE A 154 2.98 -19.71 1.78
CA PHE A 154 3.97 -20.76 2.04
C PHE A 154 3.82 -21.96 1.11
N ARG A 155 2.57 -22.33 0.78
CA ARG A 155 2.30 -23.39 -0.19
C ARG A 155 2.88 -23.04 -1.56
N VAL A 156 2.67 -21.83 -2.08
CA VAL A 156 3.20 -21.40 -3.38
C VAL A 156 4.74 -21.35 -3.37
N ILE A 157 5.37 -20.92 -2.26
CA ILE A 157 6.84 -20.95 -2.12
C ILE A 157 7.35 -22.39 -2.25
N GLN A 158 6.68 -23.35 -1.60
CA GLN A 158 7.05 -24.76 -1.66
C GLN A 158 6.79 -25.38 -3.03
N GLU A 159 5.62 -25.13 -3.64
CA GLU A 159 5.24 -25.60 -4.98
C GLU A 159 6.26 -25.18 -6.05
N LEU A 160 6.85 -23.98 -5.91
CA LEU A 160 7.82 -23.42 -6.85
C LEU A 160 9.28 -23.64 -6.41
N GLU A 161 9.51 -24.39 -5.33
CA GLU A 161 10.83 -24.70 -4.78
C GLU A 161 11.68 -23.46 -4.43
N LEU A 162 11.03 -22.37 -4.01
CA LEU A 162 11.67 -21.07 -3.75
C LEU A 162 12.15 -20.85 -2.31
N ASN A 163 12.22 -21.91 -1.49
CA ASN A 163 12.54 -21.81 -0.06
C ASN A 163 13.87 -21.09 0.21
N ALA A 164 14.85 -21.22 -0.67
CA ALA A 164 16.15 -20.55 -0.54
C ALA A 164 16.16 -19.11 -1.07
N GLN A 165 15.13 -18.69 -1.80
CA GLN A 165 15.09 -17.38 -2.47
C GLN A 165 13.96 -16.46 -2.02
N VAL A 166 13.02 -16.96 -1.22
CA VAL A 166 12.01 -16.13 -0.54
C VAL A 166 12.30 -16.13 0.95
N ILE A 167 12.51 -14.94 1.51
CA ILE A 167 12.77 -14.71 2.94
C ILE A 167 11.55 -14.01 3.53
N VAL A 168 10.94 -14.60 4.55
CA VAL A 168 9.79 -14.02 5.26
C VAL A 168 10.25 -13.55 6.64
N LEU A 169 10.30 -12.25 6.87
CA LEU A 169 10.82 -11.66 8.12
C LEU A 169 9.78 -11.57 9.23
N GLY A 170 8.49 -11.63 8.90
CA GLY A 170 7.44 -11.36 9.88
C GLY A 170 7.35 -9.87 10.23
N TYR A 171 7.03 -9.55 11.48
CA TYR A 171 6.97 -8.16 11.95
C TYR A 171 8.38 -7.55 12.04
N VAL A 172 8.54 -6.35 11.49
CA VAL A 172 9.74 -5.52 11.63
C VAL A 172 9.32 -4.18 12.25
N PRO A 173 10.02 -3.68 13.29
CA PRO A 173 9.74 -2.37 13.87
C PRO A 173 9.96 -1.24 12.87
N ASP A 174 9.16 -0.18 12.96
CA ASP A 174 9.24 0.97 12.07
C ASP A 174 10.64 1.60 11.99
N ALA A 175 11.40 1.57 13.09
CA ALA A 175 12.75 2.13 13.15
C ALA A 175 13.74 1.41 12.20
N ASP A 176 13.50 0.14 11.89
CA ASP A 176 14.37 -0.65 11.03
C ASP A 176 13.90 -0.64 9.56
N LEU A 177 12.62 -0.33 9.30
CA LEU A 177 12.06 -0.36 7.94
C LEU A 177 12.77 0.56 6.94
N PRO A 178 13.18 1.81 7.25
CA PRO A 178 13.85 2.68 6.28
C PRO A 178 15.09 2.06 5.67
N ALA A 179 15.90 1.37 6.48
CA ALA A 179 17.10 0.69 6.02
C ALA A 179 16.76 -0.53 5.12
N ILE A 180 15.66 -1.23 5.39
CA ILE A 180 15.17 -2.33 4.55
C ILE A 180 14.65 -1.80 3.21
N TYR A 181 13.89 -0.71 3.21
CA TYR A 181 13.43 -0.05 1.99
C TYR A 181 14.60 0.46 1.16
N ALA A 182 15.50 1.25 1.76
CA ALA A 182 16.63 1.85 1.07
C ALA A 182 17.60 0.81 0.45
N GLY A 183 17.69 -0.39 1.03
CA GLY A 183 18.50 -1.48 0.49
C GLY A 183 17.84 -2.31 -0.61
N ALA A 184 16.55 -2.10 -0.89
CA ALA A 184 15.83 -2.89 -1.89
C ALA A 184 16.17 -2.42 -3.31
N ASP A 185 16.51 -3.37 -4.18
CA ASP A 185 16.69 -3.09 -5.60
C ASP A 185 15.35 -2.80 -6.29
N LEU A 186 14.25 -3.34 -5.78
CA LEU A 186 12.90 -3.06 -6.28
C LEU A 186 11.85 -3.33 -5.21
N PHE A 187 11.01 -2.34 -4.91
CA PHE A 187 9.81 -2.56 -4.12
C PHE A 187 8.65 -2.95 -5.03
N VAL A 188 8.03 -4.10 -4.78
CA VAL A 188 6.93 -4.61 -5.61
C VAL A 188 5.65 -4.76 -4.80
N TYR A 189 4.57 -4.16 -5.29
CA TYR A 189 3.32 -4.08 -4.56
C TYR A 189 2.10 -4.29 -5.47
N LEU A 190 1.71 -5.56 -5.65
CA LEU A 190 0.68 -6.01 -6.60
C LEU A 190 -0.73 -6.10 -5.97
N SER A 191 -1.03 -5.21 -5.02
CA SER A 191 -2.26 -5.26 -4.25
C SER A 191 -3.50 -5.06 -5.12
N ARG A 192 -4.52 -5.92 -4.95
CA ARG A 192 -5.77 -5.82 -5.72
C ARG A 192 -6.54 -4.54 -5.43
N TYR A 193 -6.34 -3.96 -4.25
CA TYR A 193 -6.99 -2.73 -3.82
C TYR A 193 -6.28 -2.11 -2.64
N GLU A 194 -6.12 -0.80 -2.66
CA GLU A 194 -5.69 0.03 -1.53
C GLU A 194 -6.49 1.31 -1.51
N GLY A 195 -6.83 1.78 -0.31
CA GLY A 195 -7.37 3.12 -0.14
C GLY A 195 -6.35 4.23 -0.37
N PHE A 196 -5.06 3.93 -0.17
CA PHE A 196 -3.95 4.82 -0.53
C PHE A 196 -2.72 4.01 -0.95
N GLY A 197 -2.18 3.19 -0.05
CA GLY A 197 -0.95 2.43 -0.29
C GLY A 197 0.27 3.07 0.37
N LEU A 198 0.18 3.38 1.67
CA LEU A 198 1.26 4.01 2.44
C LEU A 198 2.63 3.31 2.30
N PRO A 199 2.73 1.96 2.25
CA PRO A 199 4.01 1.28 2.03
C PRO A 199 4.71 1.65 0.71
N VAL A 200 3.96 2.02 -0.32
CA VAL A 200 4.52 2.49 -1.61
C VAL A 200 5.11 3.89 -1.44
N LEU A 201 4.41 4.77 -0.72
CA LEU A 201 4.91 6.11 -0.42
C LEU A 201 6.17 6.04 0.45
N GLU A 202 6.18 5.17 1.46
CA GLU A 202 7.35 4.92 2.32
C GLU A 202 8.54 4.38 1.53
N ALA A 203 8.31 3.43 0.60
CA ALA A 203 9.33 2.93 -0.30
C ALA A 203 9.95 4.05 -1.15
N MET A 204 9.12 4.87 -1.79
CA MET A 204 9.57 6.03 -2.57
C MET A 204 10.34 7.03 -1.70
N ALA A 205 9.86 7.32 -0.48
CA ALA A 205 10.49 8.23 0.46
C ALA A 205 11.87 7.74 0.92
N CYS A 206 12.08 6.42 0.96
CA CYS A 206 13.39 5.82 1.28
C CYS A 206 14.29 5.63 0.06
N GLY A 207 13.84 6.02 -1.14
CA GLY A 207 14.61 5.89 -2.38
C GLY A 207 14.54 4.50 -3.03
N ALA A 208 13.59 3.65 -2.65
CA ALA A 208 13.37 2.40 -3.36
C ALA A 208 12.60 2.65 -4.67
N PRO A 209 13.06 2.14 -5.83
CA PRO A 209 12.24 2.15 -7.04
C PRO A 209 11.02 1.25 -6.83
N VAL A 210 9.85 1.67 -7.34
CA VAL A 210 8.58 0.98 -7.09
C VAL A 210 7.94 0.44 -8.37
N LEU A 211 7.45 -0.80 -8.30
CA LEU A 211 6.54 -1.41 -9.27
C LEU A 211 5.25 -1.79 -8.55
N VAL A 212 4.13 -1.25 -9.01
CA VAL A 212 2.83 -1.41 -8.35
C VAL A 212 1.78 -1.89 -9.36
N SER A 213 0.72 -2.50 -8.86
CA SER A 213 -0.43 -2.79 -9.70
C SER A 213 -1.19 -1.51 -10.10
N ASN A 214 -1.73 -1.50 -11.31
CA ASN A 214 -2.58 -0.43 -11.83
C ASN A 214 -4.01 -0.53 -11.26
N THR A 215 -4.14 -0.46 -9.94
CA THR A 215 -5.39 -0.70 -9.21
C THR A 215 -5.61 0.36 -8.14
N ALA A 216 -6.87 0.80 -8.03
CA ALA A 216 -7.34 1.71 -6.99
C ALA A 216 -6.45 2.99 -6.85
N ALA A 217 -5.99 3.29 -5.64
CA ALA A 217 -5.18 4.47 -5.36
C ALA A 217 -3.71 4.36 -5.79
N LEU A 218 -3.21 3.17 -6.15
CA LEU A 218 -1.78 2.97 -6.40
C LEU A 218 -1.22 3.82 -7.56
N PRO A 219 -1.89 3.91 -8.74
CA PRO A 219 -1.44 4.78 -9.84
C PRO A 219 -1.41 6.25 -9.44
N GLU A 220 -2.38 6.66 -8.63
CA GLU A 220 -2.49 8.02 -8.10
C GLU A 220 -1.35 8.31 -7.11
N VAL A 221 -0.93 7.35 -6.29
CA VAL A 221 0.21 7.54 -5.38
C VAL A 221 1.53 7.64 -6.13
N VAL A 222 1.81 6.69 -7.03
CA VAL A 222 3.11 6.65 -7.73
C VAL A 222 3.23 7.71 -8.82
N GLY A 223 2.12 8.09 -9.46
CA GLY A 223 2.15 8.97 -10.62
C GLY A 223 3.08 8.42 -11.69
N ASP A 224 4.01 9.26 -12.14
CA ASP A 224 5.01 8.91 -13.13
C ASP A 224 6.29 8.32 -12.50
N ALA A 225 6.46 8.40 -11.18
CA ALA A 225 7.65 8.01 -10.44
C ALA A 225 7.80 6.50 -10.18
N GLY A 226 6.83 5.70 -10.60
CA GLY A 226 6.82 4.24 -10.46
C GLY A 226 6.31 3.56 -11.71
N VAL A 227 6.49 2.24 -11.78
CA VAL A 227 5.92 1.44 -12.87
C VAL A 227 4.58 0.87 -12.44
N CYS A 228 3.53 1.10 -13.23
CA CYS A 228 2.20 0.53 -13.01
C CYS A 228 1.97 -0.66 -13.97
N VAL A 229 1.53 -1.80 -13.44
CA VAL A 229 1.28 -3.02 -14.22
C VAL A 229 -0.14 -3.55 -14.05
N ALA A 230 -0.72 -4.13 -15.10
CA ALA A 230 -2.03 -4.78 -15.03
C ALA A 230 -1.92 -6.18 -14.38
N LEU A 231 -2.83 -6.51 -13.46
CA LEU A 231 -2.78 -7.77 -12.70
C LEU A 231 -3.18 -9.02 -13.49
N ASN A 232 -3.85 -8.85 -14.63
CA ASN A 232 -4.33 -9.92 -15.50
C ASN A 232 -3.26 -10.43 -16.48
N GLU A 233 -2.05 -9.86 -16.48
CA GLU A 233 -0.96 -10.24 -17.37
C GLU A 233 0.32 -10.64 -16.62
N PRO A 234 0.34 -11.79 -15.91
CA PRO A 234 1.47 -12.20 -15.07
C PRO A 234 2.82 -12.25 -15.79
N ASN A 235 2.83 -12.62 -17.07
CA ASN A 235 4.05 -12.68 -17.88
C ASN A 235 4.66 -11.28 -18.08
N VAL A 236 3.82 -10.29 -18.39
CA VAL A 236 4.26 -8.90 -18.55
C VAL A 236 4.82 -8.35 -17.23
N ILE A 237 4.20 -8.69 -16.10
CA ILE A 237 4.74 -8.32 -14.78
C ILE A 237 6.13 -8.94 -14.56
N ALA A 238 6.30 -10.22 -14.90
CA ALA A 238 7.58 -10.90 -14.73
C ALA A 238 8.67 -10.33 -15.64
N ASP A 239 8.33 -10.01 -16.90
CA ASP A 239 9.24 -9.39 -17.85
C ASP A 239 9.66 -8.00 -17.37
N GLU A 240 8.72 -7.19 -16.88
CA GLU A 240 8.99 -5.86 -16.35
C GLU A 240 9.88 -5.91 -15.10
N ILE A 241 9.64 -6.87 -14.20
CA ILE A 241 10.53 -7.12 -13.06
C ILE A 241 11.93 -7.49 -13.57
N ALA A 242 12.06 -8.42 -14.52
CA ALA A 242 13.36 -8.84 -15.04
C ALA A 242 14.12 -7.68 -15.69
N GLN A 243 13.44 -6.85 -16.48
CA GLN A 243 14.01 -5.65 -17.10
C GLN A 243 14.49 -4.65 -16.06
N LEU A 244 13.66 -4.30 -15.07
CA LEU A 244 14.04 -3.38 -14.02
C LEU A 244 15.25 -3.88 -13.24
N LEU A 245 15.32 -5.16 -12.90
CA LEU A 245 16.46 -5.73 -12.18
C LEU A 245 17.74 -5.80 -13.04
N GLY A 246 17.60 -5.91 -14.37
CA GLY A 246 18.69 -5.86 -15.35
C GLY A 246 19.18 -4.46 -15.69
N ASP A 247 18.43 -3.41 -15.36
CA ASP A 247 18.72 -2.02 -15.76
C ASP A 247 18.91 -1.09 -14.55
N PRO A 248 20.14 -0.97 -14.02
CA PRO A 248 20.44 -0.06 -12.90
C PRO A 248 20.16 1.42 -13.20
N ALA A 249 20.28 1.85 -14.46
CA ALA A 249 20.06 3.24 -14.83
C ALA A 249 18.57 3.61 -14.73
N ARG A 250 17.70 2.72 -15.22
CA ARG A 250 16.25 2.89 -15.09
C ARG A 250 15.80 2.87 -13.63
N ARG A 251 16.40 2.01 -12.79
CA ARG A 251 16.13 2.01 -11.34
C ARG A 251 16.57 3.31 -10.66
N ALA A 252 17.74 3.84 -11.00
CA ALA A 252 18.22 5.12 -10.47
C ALA A 252 17.28 6.28 -10.86
N ALA A 253 16.80 6.31 -12.10
CA ALA A 253 15.84 7.32 -12.55
C ALA A 253 14.49 7.23 -11.79
N LEU A 254 14.00 6.00 -11.53
CA LEU A 254 12.79 5.79 -10.71
C LEU A 254 13.02 6.20 -9.25
N CYS A 255 14.18 5.91 -8.67
CA CYS A 255 14.56 6.34 -7.32
C CYS A 255 14.48 7.88 -7.20
N GLU A 256 15.12 8.61 -8.10
CA GLU A 256 15.13 10.08 -8.07
C GLU A 256 13.72 10.67 -8.18
N ARG A 257 12.91 10.13 -9.11
CA ARG A 257 11.51 10.56 -9.27
C ARG A 257 10.66 10.18 -8.07
N GLY A 258 10.89 9.00 -7.47
CA GLY A 258 10.22 8.53 -6.27
C GLY A 258 10.44 9.47 -5.09
N LEU A 259 11.69 9.89 -4.86
CA LEU A 259 12.03 10.85 -3.81
C LEU A 259 11.31 12.19 -4.00
N LYS A 260 11.32 12.73 -5.22
CA LYS A 260 10.60 13.97 -5.56
C LYS A 260 9.08 13.81 -5.38
N ARG A 261 8.52 12.67 -5.82
CA ARG A 261 7.09 12.35 -5.70
C ARG A 261 6.68 12.27 -4.23
N ALA A 262 7.47 11.59 -3.40
CA ALA A 262 7.18 11.42 -1.98
C ALA A 262 7.06 12.75 -1.23
N GLN A 263 7.89 13.74 -1.57
CA GLN A 263 7.85 15.08 -0.97
C GLN A 263 6.54 15.84 -1.26
N THR A 264 5.79 15.46 -2.30
CA THR A 264 4.50 16.10 -2.60
C THR A 264 3.41 15.74 -1.59
N PHE A 265 3.61 14.69 -0.80
CA PHE A 265 2.73 14.21 0.27
C PHE A 265 3.18 14.79 1.61
N SER A 266 2.70 16.00 1.92
CA SER A 266 3.16 16.82 3.05
C SER A 266 2.25 16.70 4.28
N LEU A 267 2.87 16.51 5.45
CA LEU A 267 2.22 16.59 6.77
C LEU A 267 1.52 17.94 6.97
N ASP A 268 2.22 19.06 6.71
CA ASP A 268 1.66 20.39 6.91
C ASP A 268 0.43 20.61 6.05
N ARG A 269 0.47 20.17 4.79
CA ARG A 269 -0.70 20.23 3.90
C ARG A 269 -1.87 19.39 4.46
N ALA A 270 -1.60 18.18 4.95
CA ALA A 270 -2.63 17.32 5.53
C ALA A 270 -3.27 17.94 6.78
N ILE A 271 -2.47 18.56 7.65
CA ILE A 271 -2.94 19.29 8.84
C ILE A 271 -3.84 20.45 8.40
N GLN A 272 -3.36 21.33 7.53
CA GLN A 272 -4.10 22.52 7.10
C GLN A 272 -5.42 22.15 6.43
N GLN A 273 -5.42 21.14 5.55
CA GLN A 273 -6.63 20.67 4.90
C GLN A 273 -7.62 20.05 5.89
N THR A 274 -7.13 19.35 6.91
CA THR A 274 -7.98 18.75 7.94
C THR A 274 -8.62 19.82 8.83
N LEU A 275 -7.85 20.84 9.22
CA LEU A 275 -8.38 22.00 9.95
C LEU A 275 -9.45 22.73 9.15
N GLN A 276 -9.26 22.89 7.83
CA GLN A 276 -10.29 23.47 6.96
C GLN A 276 -11.58 22.64 6.98
N VAL A 277 -11.48 21.31 6.89
CA VAL A 277 -12.66 20.42 6.95
C VAL A 277 -13.38 20.56 8.29
N TYR A 278 -12.66 20.74 9.39
CA TYR A 278 -13.26 20.98 10.70
C TYR A 278 -14.02 22.30 10.76
N ASN A 279 -13.44 23.38 10.22
CA ASN A 279 -14.11 24.67 10.14
C ASN A 279 -15.35 24.62 9.25
N ASP A 280 -15.28 23.92 8.11
CA ASP A 280 -16.41 23.76 7.18
C ASP A 280 -17.54 22.88 7.75
N ALA A 281 -17.24 22.06 8.76
CA ALA A 281 -18.21 21.19 9.41
C ALA A 281 -18.85 21.82 10.66
N ALA A 282 -18.19 22.80 11.29
CA ALA A 282 -18.67 23.48 12.50
C ALA A 282 -19.92 24.31 12.22
#